data_AF-A0ABD4YR87-F1
#
_entry.id   AF-A0ABD4YR87-F1
#
_cell.length_a   1.000
_cell.length_b   1.000
_cell.length_c   1.000
_cell.angle_alpha   90.00
_cell.angle_beta   90.00
_cell.angle_gamma   90.00
#
_symmetry.space_group_name_H-M   'P 1'
#
loop_
_entity.id
_entity.type
_entity.pdbx_description
1 polymer ?
#
loop_
_entity_poly.entity_id
_entity_poly.type
_entity_poly.pdbx_seq_one_letter_code
_entity_poly.pdbx_strand_id
1 'polypeptide(L)'
;MRTENETPSRVPVEALLKWLRDTPKAEAEARCAAHGTSVGYLRQIAYGYKVAGLIGADIELITEGKCRRQDLRPHDFARYWPELTDAKAQQEASHVG
;
A
#
# COMPACT_ATOMS: atom_id res chain seq x y z
N MET A 1 27.71 -4.23 -21.47
CA MET A 1 27.08 -4.52 -20.18
C MET A 1 25.57 -4.48 -20.39
N ARG A 2 24.89 -5.63 -20.39
CA ARG A 2 23.43 -5.66 -20.49
C ARG A 2 22.92 -5.24 -19.13
N THR A 3 22.29 -4.07 -19.03
CA THR A 3 21.46 -3.75 -17.87
C THR A 3 20.27 -4.69 -17.95
N GLU A 4 20.36 -5.80 -17.22
CA GLU A 4 19.21 -6.66 -16.96
C GLU A 4 18.16 -5.76 -16.32
N ASN A 5 17.17 -5.36 -17.12
CA ASN A 5 15.91 -4.87 -16.59
C ASN A 5 15.27 -6.05 -15.85
N GLU A 6 15.71 -6.28 -14.61
CA GLU A 6 14.96 -7.02 -13.61
C GLU A 6 13.59 -6.34 -13.57
N THR A 7 12.66 -6.91 -14.33
CA THR A 7 11.27 -6.47 -14.29
C THR A 7 10.85 -6.82 -12.87
N PRO A 8 10.60 -5.84 -11.98
CA PRO A 8 10.18 -6.16 -10.63
C PRO A 8 8.97 -7.06 -10.79
N SER A 9 9.00 -8.21 -10.11
CA SER A 9 7.90 -9.15 -10.07
C SER A 9 6.62 -8.34 -9.93
N ARG A 10 5.79 -8.31 -10.98
CA ARG A 10 4.60 -7.47 -11.09
C ARG A 10 3.50 -8.09 -10.23
N VAL A 11 3.77 -8.29 -8.95
CA VAL A 11 2.81 -8.86 -8.02
C VAL A 11 1.72 -7.81 -7.83
N PRO A 12 0.48 -8.08 -8.26
CA PRO A 12 -0.60 -7.15 -8.03
C PRO A 12 -0.89 -7.04 -6.53
N VAL A 13 -1.22 -5.84 -6.08
CA VAL A 13 -1.68 -5.61 -4.71
C VAL A 13 -3.18 -5.82 -4.68
N GLU A 14 -3.60 -7.06 -4.41
CA GLU A 14 -5.01 -7.47 -4.44
C GLU A 14 -5.91 -6.60 -3.56
N ALA A 15 -5.42 -6.21 -2.37
CA ALA A 15 -6.14 -5.34 -1.45
C ALA A 15 -6.45 -3.96 -2.07
N LEU A 16 -5.49 -3.37 -2.78
CA LEU A 16 -5.65 -2.08 -3.44
C LEU A 16 -6.54 -2.21 -4.69
N LEU A 17 -6.41 -3.29 -5.46
CA LEU A 17 -7.27 -3.58 -6.61
C LEU A 17 -8.73 -3.76 -6.20
N LYS A 18 -8.98 -4.45 -5.08
CA LYS A 18 -10.31 -4.61 -4.52
C LYS A 18 -10.90 -3.26 -4.12
N TRP A 19 -10.15 -2.44 -3.38
CA TRP A 19 -10.62 -1.10 -3.01
C TRP A 19 -10.94 -0.23 -4.23
N LEU A 20 -10.07 -0.22 -5.24
CA LEU A 20 -10.28 0.55 -6.49
C LEU A 20 -11.51 0.08 -7.29
N ARG A 21 -11.96 -1.16 -7.08
CA ARG A 21 -13.14 -1.74 -7.73
C ARG A 21 -14.42 -1.45 -6.95
N ASP A 22 -14.35 -1.56 -5.63
CA ASP A 22 -15.50 -1.45 -4.74
C ASP A 22 -15.85 0.02 -4.42
N THR A 23 -14.86 0.93 -4.47
CA THR A 23 -15.06 2.36 -4.18
C THR A 23 -15.59 3.11 -5.42
N PRO A 24 -16.67 3.90 -5.29
CA PRO A 24 -17.16 4.76 -6.36
C PRO A 24 -16.06 5.68 -6.91
N LYS A 25 -16.00 5.84 -8.24
CA LYS A 25 -14.93 6.61 -8.90
C LYS A 25 -14.76 8.02 -8.33
N ALA A 26 -15.85 8.76 -8.15
CA ALA A 26 -15.80 10.14 -7.64
C ALA A 26 -15.25 10.20 -6.20
N GLU A 27 -15.60 9.21 -5.38
CA GLU A 27 -15.09 9.10 -4.00
C GLU A 27 -13.60 8.74 -3.99
N ALA A 28 -13.19 7.79 -4.82
CA ALA A 28 -11.78 7.43 -4.95
C ALA A 28 -10.93 8.62 -5.44
N GLU A 29 -11.43 9.40 -6.41
CA GLU A 29 -10.78 10.61 -6.91
C GLU A 29 -10.67 11.69 -5.83
N ALA A 30 -11.75 11.95 -5.08
CA ALA A 30 -11.76 12.92 -3.99
C ALA A 30 -10.76 12.55 -2.88
N ARG A 31 -10.75 11.29 -2.45
CA ARG A 31 -9.81 10.79 -1.43
C ARG A 31 -8.36 10.87 -1.92
N CYS A 32 -8.09 10.47 -3.17
CA CYS A 32 -6.75 10.60 -3.74
C CYS A 32 -6.29 12.05 -3.77
N ALA A 33 -7.15 12.97 -4.22
CA ALA A 33 -6.84 14.39 -4.29
C ALA A 33 -6.55 15.01 -2.92
N ALA A 34 -7.30 14.63 -1.88
CA ALA A 34 -7.08 15.07 -0.51
C ALA A 34 -5.69 14.69 0.05
N HIS A 35 -5.10 13.61 -0.47
CA HIS A 35 -3.77 13.12 -0.10
C HIS A 35 -2.69 13.46 -1.16
N GLY A 36 -2.96 14.37 -2.10
CA GLY A 36 -1.98 14.81 -3.09
C GLY A 36 -1.59 13.73 -4.10
N THR A 37 -2.47 12.76 -4.35
CA THR A 37 -2.24 11.66 -5.31
C THR A 37 -3.40 11.52 -6.30
N SER A 38 -3.38 10.49 -7.15
CA SER A 38 -4.44 10.21 -8.11
C SER A 38 -4.79 8.72 -8.18
N VAL A 39 -6.02 8.42 -8.60
CA VAL A 39 -6.47 7.04 -8.86
C VAL A 39 -5.58 6.34 -9.89
N GLY A 40 -5.09 7.09 -10.89
CA GLY A 40 -4.15 6.56 -11.90
C GLY A 40 -2.82 6.13 -11.27
N TYR A 41 -2.29 6.92 -10.34
CA TYR A 41 -1.07 6.57 -9.61
C TYR A 41 -1.27 5.36 -8.70
N LEU A 42 -2.40 5.30 -7.96
CA LEU A 42 -2.76 4.12 -7.18
C LEU A 42 -2.91 2.87 -8.05
N ARG A 43 -3.46 2.97 -9.26
CA ARG A 43 -3.50 1.84 -10.21
C ARG A 43 -2.11 1.37 -10.63
N GLN A 44 -1.18 2.29 -10.86
CA GLN A 44 0.21 1.91 -11.17
C GLN A 44 0.83 1.09 -10.03
N ILE A 45 0.52 1.45 -8.78
CA ILE A 45 0.94 0.67 -7.61
C ILE A 45 0.19 -0.66 -7.53
N ALA A 46 -1.13 -0.64 -7.71
CA ALA A 46 -1.98 -1.81 -7.58
C ALA A 46 -1.62 -2.93 -8.57
N TYR A 47 -1.21 -2.57 -9.79
CA TYR A 47 -0.75 -3.53 -10.80
C TYR A 47 0.75 -3.86 -10.72
N GLY A 48 1.47 -3.32 -9.73
CA GLY A 48 2.91 -3.56 -9.56
C GLY A 48 3.80 -2.84 -10.56
N TYR A 49 3.30 -1.84 -11.29
CA TYR A 49 4.13 -0.98 -12.15
C TYR A 49 4.99 0.00 -11.35
N LYS A 50 4.57 0.34 -10.13
CA LYS A 50 5.32 1.16 -9.17
C LYS A 50 5.27 0.51 -7.80
N VAL A 51 6.37 0.61 -7.05
CA VAL A 51 6.42 0.20 -5.64
C VAL A 51 5.98 1.37 -4.78
N ALA A 52 5.15 1.12 -3.77
CA ALA A 52 4.78 2.14 -2.81
C ALA A 52 5.99 2.50 -1.94
N GLY A 53 6.49 3.72 -2.07
CA GLY A 53 7.46 4.30 -1.15
C GLY A 53 6.77 4.82 0.12
N LEU A 54 7.10 6.06 0.50
CA LEU A 54 6.48 6.73 1.65
C LEU A 54 4.96 6.91 1.50
N ILE A 55 4.46 7.00 0.26
CA ILE A 55 3.03 7.05 -0.07
C ILE A 55 2.24 5.83 0.46
N GLY A 56 2.91 4.75 0.88
CA GLY A 56 2.22 3.60 1.47
C GLY A 56 1.41 3.97 2.72
N ALA A 57 1.86 4.96 3.49
CA ALA A 57 1.09 5.49 4.61
C ALA A 57 -0.20 6.18 4.17
N ASP A 58 -0.12 7.03 3.13
CA ASP A 58 -1.28 7.71 2.58
C ASP A 58 -2.26 6.74 1.93
N ILE A 59 -1.77 5.70 1.24
CA ILE A 59 -2.64 4.66 0.65
C ILE A 59 -3.41 3.93 1.75
N GLU A 60 -2.77 3.62 2.88
CA GLU A 60 -3.46 3.01 4.02
C GLU A 60 -4.57 3.92 4.58
N LEU A 61 -4.33 5.23 4.66
CA LEU A 61 -5.33 6.21 5.08
C LEU A 61 -6.47 6.38 4.05
N ILE A 62 -6.13 6.55 2.76
CA ILE A 62 -7.09 6.66 1.64
C ILE A 62 -8.05 5.47 1.62
N THR A 63 -7.50 4.27 1.87
CA THR A 63 -8.24 3.01 1.85
C THR A 63 -8.88 2.66 3.19
N GLU A 64 -8.75 3.50 4.21
CA GLU A 64 -9.23 3.23 5.58
C GLU A 64 -8.75 1.87 6.12
N GLY A 65 -7.47 1.55 5.88
CA GLY A 65 -6.86 0.29 6.32
C GLY A 65 -7.25 -0.95 5.50
N LYS A 66 -8.09 -0.82 4.46
CA LYS A 66 -8.41 -1.93 3.55
C LYS A 66 -7.20 -2.39 2.74
N CYS A 67 -6.25 -1.50 2.48
CA CYS A 67 -4.93 -1.83 1.95
C CYS A 67 -3.87 -1.31 2.92
N ARG A 68 -3.17 -2.22 3.61
CA ARG A 68 -2.13 -1.85 4.56
C ARG A 68 -0.79 -1.67 3.86
N ARG A 69 0.11 -0.93 4.50
CA ARG A 69 1.53 -0.84 4.09
C ARG A 69 2.19 -2.22 3.89
N GLN A 70 1.80 -3.22 4.68
CA GLN A 70 2.25 -4.61 4.55
C GLN A 70 1.80 -5.27 3.25
N ASP A 71 0.58 -4.97 2.78
CA ASP A 71 0.06 -5.52 1.52
C ASP A 71 0.77 -4.87 0.31
N LEU A 72 1.18 -3.60 0.45
CA LEU A 72 1.93 -2.86 -0.56
C LEU A 72 3.40 -3.30 -0.67
N ARG A 73 3.97 -3.82 0.42
CA ARG A 73 5.41 -4.14 0.55
C ARG A 73 5.65 -5.42 1.38
N PRO A 74 5.18 -6.58 0.94
CA PRO A 74 5.23 -7.79 1.77
C PRO A 74 6.65 -8.25 2.14
N HIS A 75 7.66 -7.92 1.35
CA HIS A 75 9.03 -8.41 1.54
C HIS A 75 9.96 -7.43 2.25
N ASP A 76 9.67 -6.13 2.23
CA ASP A 76 10.57 -5.10 2.73
C ASP A 76 9.86 -4.01 3.56
N PHE A 77 8.59 -4.23 3.93
CA PHE A 77 7.82 -3.38 4.84
C PHE A 77 8.61 -3.01 6.11
N ALA A 78 9.24 -3.99 6.76
CA ALA A 78 10.02 -3.80 7.99
C ALA A 78 11.22 -2.85 7.82
N ARG A 79 11.73 -2.70 6.60
CA ARG A 79 12.85 -1.78 6.29
C ARG A 79 12.39 -0.33 6.22
N TYR A 80 11.13 -0.09 5.86
CA TYR A 80 10.57 1.25 5.67
C TYR A 80 9.76 1.74 6.85
N TRP A 81 9.13 0.83 7.59
CA TRP A 81 8.35 1.13 8.79
C TRP A 81 8.72 0.18 9.94
N PRO A 82 9.99 0.22 10.42
CA PRO A 82 10.44 -0.61 11.54
C PRO A 82 9.62 -0.39 12.81
N GLU A 83 9.09 0.82 13.01
CA GLU A 83 8.23 1.15 14.16
C GLU A 83 6.92 0.34 14.18
N LEU A 84 6.47 -0.15 13.02
CA LEU A 84 5.24 -0.94 12.90
C LEU A 84 5.47 -2.44 13.07
N THR A 85 6.72 -2.93 12.98
CA THR A 85 7.01 -4.34 13.28
C THR A 85 7.01 -4.62 14.77
N ASP A 86 7.51 -3.69 15.57
CA ASP A 86 7.53 -3.82 17.04
C ASP A 86 6.14 -3.57 17.66
N ALA A 87 5.33 -2.70 17.04
CA ALA A 87 3.97 -2.43 17.50
C ALA A 87 3.06 -3.67 17.48
N LYS A 88 3.30 -4.65 16.59
CA LYS A 88 2.55 -5.90 16.55
C LYS A 88 2.78 -6.75 17.80
N ALA A 89 4.01 -6.75 18.34
CA ALA A 89 4.34 -7.46 19.58
C ALA A 89 3.62 -6.86 20.81
N GLN A 90 3.33 -5.56 20.79
CA GLN A 90 2.72 -4.88 21.93
C GLN A 90 1.18 -4.95 21.93
N GLN A 91 0.55 -5.06 20.75
CA GLN A 91 -0.90 -5.28 20.64
C GLN A 91 -1.32 -6.70 21.07
N GLU A 92 -0.48 -7.72 20.83
CA GLU A 92 -0.73 -9.10 21.32
C GLU A 92 -0.65 -9.20 22.85
N ALA A 93 0.24 -8.44 23.50
CA ALA A 93 0.34 -8.38 24.95
C ALA A 93 -0.86 -7.70 25.65
N SER A 94 -1.66 -6.93 24.91
CA SER A 94 -2.78 -6.15 25.47
C SER A 94 -4.15 -6.84 25.32
N HIS A 95 -4.24 -7.94 24.57
CA HIS A 95 -5.47 -8.74 24.42
C HIS A 95 -5.53 -9.96 25.37
N VAL A 96 -4.46 -10.20 26.13
CA VAL A 96 -4.42 -11.18 27.23
C VAL A 96 -4.37 -10.41 28.54
N GLY A 97 -5.52 -9.86 28.94
CA GLY A 97 -5.70 -9.14 30.21
C GLY A 97 -7.16 -9.18 30.64
#